data_AF-A0AAF3E9K7-F1
#
_entry.id   AF-A0AAF3E9K7-F1
#
_cell.length_a   1.000
_cell.length_b   1.000
_cell.length_c   1.000
_cell.angle_alpha   90.00
_cell.angle_beta   90.00
_cell.angle_gamma   90.00
#
_symmetry.space_group_name_H-M   'P 1'
#
loop_
_entity.id
_entity.type
_entity.pdbx_description
1 polymer ?
#
loop_
_entity_poly.entity_id
_entity_poly.type
_entity_poly.pdbx_seq_one_letter_code
_entity_poly.pdbx_strand_id
1 'polypeptide(L)'
;MSDKYVYSIEPVKGFELLSKMAPNLPKQVDRYNGRHISLNERFSIYERGYIIKNIAKVPETKFSVTLTYNKILPREATIAKMRAMQAANEKRTMAKDAKKDAEAK
;
A
#
# COMPACT_ATOMS: atom_id res chain seq x y z
N MET A 1 8.36 -7.53 12.46
CA MET A 1 7.30 -6.50 12.35
C MET A 1 7.92 -5.17 12.77
N SER A 2 7.74 -4.11 11.99
CA SER A 2 8.33 -2.80 12.32
C SER A 2 7.39 -2.09 13.29
N ASP A 3 7.84 -1.93 14.53
CA ASP A 3 7.10 -1.21 15.54
C ASP A 3 6.95 0.27 15.13
N LYS A 4 5.71 0.70 14.95
CA LYS A 4 5.36 2.09 14.65
C LYS A 4 5.26 2.87 15.95
N TYR A 5 5.83 4.07 16.02
CA TYR A 5 5.80 4.91 17.21
C TYR A 5 5.18 6.28 16.92
N VAL A 6 4.66 6.91 17.96
CA VAL A 6 4.40 8.34 18.05
C VAL A 6 5.65 8.99 18.65
N TYR A 7 6.08 10.09 18.08
CA TYR A 7 7.33 10.77 18.42
C TYR A 7 7.09 12.16 19.02
N SER A 8 8.05 12.65 19.84
CA SER A 8 8.22 14.07 20.19
C SER A 8 9.54 14.57 19.61
N ILE A 9 9.59 15.85 19.22
CA ILE A 9 10.85 16.54 18.89
C ILE A 9 11.06 17.63 19.94
N GLU A 10 12.16 17.53 20.68
CA GLU A 10 12.50 18.42 21.79
C GLU A 10 13.84 19.10 21.54
N PRO A 11 14.01 20.37 21.92
CA PRO A 11 15.30 21.05 21.80
C PRO A 11 16.33 20.41 22.75
N VAL A 12 17.57 20.31 22.30
CA VAL A 12 18.70 19.83 23.10
C VAL A 12 19.31 21.00 23.85
N LYS A 13 19.45 20.85 25.17
CA LYS A 13 20.08 21.86 26.03
C LYS A 13 21.53 22.10 25.58
N GLY A 14 21.93 23.37 25.45
CA GLY A 14 23.26 23.76 24.96
C GLY A 14 23.37 23.86 23.43
N PHE A 15 22.29 23.59 22.69
CA PHE A 15 22.20 23.79 21.24
C PHE A 15 21.11 24.80 20.86
N GLU A 16 20.87 25.81 21.72
CA GLU A 16 19.79 26.79 21.49
C GLU A 16 20.00 27.59 20.20
N LEU A 17 21.26 27.86 19.84
CA LEU A 17 21.60 28.55 18.59
C LEU A 17 21.16 27.76 17.35
N LEU A 18 21.39 26.44 17.33
CA LEU A 18 20.96 25.58 16.22
C LEU A 18 19.43 25.47 16.19
N SER A 19 18.82 25.32 17.36
CA SER A 19 17.36 25.22 17.48
C SER A 19 16.65 26.45 16.92
N LYS A 20 17.22 27.65 17.13
CA LYS A 20 16.74 28.94 16.59
C LYS A 20 16.79 29.02 15.06
N MET A 21 17.69 28.29 14.41
CA MET A 21 17.78 28.24 12.94
C MET A 21 16.68 27.37 12.33
N ALA A 22 16.10 26.45 13.10
CA ALA A 22 15.05 25.54 12.67
C ALA A 22 13.83 25.55 13.63
N PRO A 23 13.17 26.70 13.86
CA PRO A 23 12.12 26.84 14.88
C PRO A 23 10.83 26.07 14.53
N ASN A 24 10.68 25.68 13.26
CA ASN A 24 9.51 24.95 12.77
C ASN A 24 9.68 23.43 12.86
N LEU A 25 10.86 22.90 13.21
CA LEU A 25 11.10 21.46 13.25
C LEU A 25 10.17 20.73 14.25
N PRO A 26 9.91 21.23 15.47
CA PRO A 26 8.96 20.60 16.39
C PRO A 26 7.53 20.55 15.86
N LYS A 27 7.11 21.52 15.04
CA LYS A 27 5.78 21.56 14.42
C LYS A 27 5.61 20.50 13.32
N GLN A 28 6.70 19.91 12.86
CA GLN A 28 6.70 18.88 11.81
C GLN A 28 6.79 17.46 12.37
N VAL A 29 6.64 17.28 13.69
CA VAL A 29 6.73 15.97 14.35
C VAL A 29 5.76 14.93 13.78
N ASP A 30 4.59 15.37 13.32
CA ASP A 30 3.57 14.50 12.72
C ASP A 30 4.07 13.76 11.48
N ARG A 31 5.07 14.30 10.77
CA ARG A 31 5.70 13.65 9.61
C ARG A 31 6.48 12.39 9.97
N TYR A 32 6.80 12.20 11.24
CA TYR A 32 7.57 11.08 11.74
C TYR A 32 6.69 10.01 12.41
N ASN A 33 5.47 10.37 12.79
CA ASN A 33 4.54 9.48 13.48
C ASN A 33 4.09 8.30 12.61
N GLY A 34 3.92 7.13 13.23
CA GLY A 34 3.35 5.95 12.58
C GLY A 34 4.28 5.26 11.56
N ARG A 35 5.56 5.66 11.50
CA ARG A 35 6.57 5.04 10.63
C ARG A 35 7.89 4.84 11.34
N HIS A 36 8.76 4.05 10.72
CA HIS A 36 10.13 3.90 11.17
C HIS A 36 10.96 5.13 10.77
N ILE A 37 11.77 5.64 11.70
CA ILE A 37 12.71 6.74 11.46
C ILE A 37 14.10 6.16 11.21
N SER A 38 14.69 6.51 10.08
CA SER A 38 16.05 6.12 9.72
C SER A 38 17.10 6.80 10.60
N LEU A 39 18.30 6.21 10.66
CA LEU A 39 19.42 6.79 11.40
C LEU A 39 19.79 8.18 10.88
N ASN A 40 19.76 8.38 9.55
CA ASN A 40 20.06 9.66 8.94
C ASN A 40 19.07 10.76 9.36
N GLU A 41 17.78 10.44 9.42
CA GLU A 41 16.76 11.38 9.91
C GLU A 41 17.01 11.78 11.36
N ARG A 42 17.43 10.84 12.22
CA ARG A 42 17.79 11.15 13.61
C ARG A 42 18.97 12.11 13.69
N PHE A 43 20.02 11.88 12.90
CA PHE A 43 21.17 12.78 12.83
C PHE A 43 20.79 14.16 12.28
N SER A 44 20.00 14.22 11.22
CA SER A 44 19.52 15.50 10.66
C SER A 44 18.65 16.31 11.63
N ILE A 45 17.96 15.66 12.56
CA ILE A 45 17.22 16.34 13.64
C ILE A 45 18.20 16.85 14.70
N TYR A 46 19.20 16.03 15.05
CA TYR A 46 20.25 16.36 16.01
C TYR A 46 21.13 17.54 15.59
N GLU A 47 21.55 17.59 14.32
CA GLU A 47 22.32 18.70 13.75
C GLU A 47 21.58 20.04 13.79
N ARG A 48 20.25 20.00 13.90
CA ARG A 48 19.41 21.19 14.05
C ARG A 48 19.17 21.56 15.52
N GLY A 49 19.84 20.90 16.46
CA GLY A 49 19.71 21.14 17.89
C GLY A 49 18.49 20.48 18.54
N TYR A 50 17.89 19.47 17.90
CA TYR A 50 16.71 18.78 18.44
C TYR A 50 16.98 17.28 18.64
N ILE A 51 16.20 16.62 19.48
CA ILE A 51 16.19 15.17 19.64
C ILE A 51 14.79 14.64 19.38
N ILE A 52 14.70 13.48 18.72
CA ILE A 52 13.44 12.77 18.51
C ILE A 52 13.32 11.61 19.50
N LYS A 53 12.23 11.57 20.26
CA LYS A 53 11.96 10.56 21.29
C LYS A 53 10.69 9.78 20.95
N ASN A 54 10.66 8.50 21.30
CA ASN A 54 9.46 7.67 21.17
C ASN A 54 8.58 7.92 22.39
N ILE A 55 7.36 8.41 22.18
CA ILE A 55 6.40 8.67 23.26
C ILE A 55 5.50 7.45 23.49
N ALA A 56 5.02 6.84 22.40
CA ALA A 56 4.08 5.72 22.47
C ALA A 56 4.25 4.78 21.28
N LYS A 57 3.97 3.50 21.47
CA LYS A 57 3.85 2.54 20.37
C LYS A 57 2.46 2.66 19.77
N VAL A 58 2.37 2.80 18.45
CA VAL A 58 1.10 2.77 17.72
C VAL A 58 0.60 1.33 17.74
N PRO A 59 -0.65 1.07 18.18
CA PRO A 59 -1.19 -0.28 18.20
C PRO A 59 -1.21 -0.83 16.77
N GLU A 60 -0.73 -2.05 16.58
CA GLU A 60 -0.80 -2.72 15.30
C GLU A 60 -2.27 -2.89 14.92
N THR A 61 -2.72 -2.16 13.90
CA THR A 61 -4.00 -2.46 13.24
C THR A 61 -3.88 -3.84 12.61
N LYS A 62 -4.46 -4.85 13.27
CA LYS A 62 -4.62 -6.18 12.70
C LYS A 62 -5.60 -6.05 11.54
N PHE A 63 -5.08 -5.96 10.31
CA PHE A 63 -5.91 -6.10 9.13
C PHE A 63 -6.46 -7.52 9.10
N SER A 64 -7.75 -7.70 9.38
CA SER A 64 -8.44 -8.95 9.09
C SER A 64 -8.71 -9.01 7.59
N VAL A 65 -7.85 -9.69 6.85
CA VAL A 65 -8.15 -10.03 5.46
C VAL A 65 -9.21 -11.12 5.49
N THR A 66 -10.47 -10.76 5.27
CA THR A 66 -11.53 -11.75 5.01
C THR A 66 -11.30 -12.26 3.60
N LEU A 67 -10.63 -13.41 3.48
CA LEU A 67 -10.57 -14.14 2.22
C LEU A 67 -11.99 -14.60 1.89
N THR A 68 -12.71 -13.85 1.09
CA THR A 68 -13.92 -14.36 0.43
C THR A 68 -13.46 -15.46 -0.52
N TYR A 69 -13.57 -16.70 -0.07
CA TYR A 69 -13.47 -17.87 -0.94
C TYR A 69 -14.57 -17.73 -2.00
N ASN A 70 -14.23 -17.12 -3.13
CA ASN A 70 -15.04 -17.24 -4.34
C ASN A 70 -15.17 -18.73 -4.58
N LYS A 71 -16.40 -19.24 -4.40
CA LYS A 71 -16.77 -20.67 -4.50
C LYS A 71 -15.91 -21.35 -5.54
N ILE A 72 -14.91 -22.10 -5.08
CA ILE A 72 -14.05 -22.88 -5.96
C ILE A 72 -14.97 -23.90 -6.59
N LEU A 73 -15.29 -23.70 -7.87
CA LEU A 73 -16.14 -24.63 -8.59
C LEU A 73 -15.39 -25.96 -8.68
N PRO A 74 -16.06 -27.11 -8.46
CA PRO A 74 -15.44 -28.41 -8.68
C PRO A 74 -14.90 -28.47 -10.11
N ARG A 75 -13.75 -29.13 -10.28
CA ARG A 75 -13.00 -29.18 -11.54
C ARG A 75 -13.87 -29.49 -12.76
N GLU A 76 -14.85 -30.37 -12.58
CA GLU A 76 -15.81 -30.77 -13.61
C GLU A 76 -16.69 -29.60 -14.09
N ALA A 77 -17.19 -28.77 -13.18
CA ALA A 77 -17.97 -27.58 -13.51
C ALA A 77 -17.13 -26.52 -14.24
N THR A 78 -15.84 -26.42 -13.91
CA THR A 78 -14.88 -25.54 -14.60
C THR A 78 -14.60 -26.02 -16.01
N ILE A 79 -14.41 -27.33 -16.22
CA ILE A 79 -14.21 -27.94 -17.54
C ILE A 79 -15.47 -27.78 -18.41
N ALA A 80 -16.66 -28.00 -17.84
CA ALA A 80 -17.92 -27.81 -18.56
C ALA A 80 -18.10 -26.36 -19.04
N LYS A 81 -17.78 -25.36 -18.19
CA LYS A 81 -17.81 -23.95 -18.59
C LYS A 81 -16.81 -23.62 -19.70
N MET A 82 -15.59 -24.15 -19.63
CA MET A 82 -14.59 -23.94 -20.69
C MET A 82 -15.04 -24.52 -22.03
N ARG A 83 -15.60 -25.74 -22.03
CA ARG A 83 -16.14 -26.36 -23.26
C ARG A 83 -17.34 -25.61 -23.81
N ALA A 84 -18.27 -25.18 -22.96
CA ALA A 84 -19.41 -24.37 -23.40
C ALA A 84 -18.97 -23.03 -24.01
N MET A 85 -17.94 -22.40 -23.43
CA MET A 85 -17.38 -21.17 -23.94
C MET A 85 -16.69 -21.36 -25.30
N GLN A 86 -15.96 -22.46 -25.50
CA GLN A 86 -15.36 -22.82 -26.79
C GLN A 86 -16.44 -23.05 -27.87
N ALA A 87 -17.46 -23.87 -27.57
CA ALA A 87 -18.56 -24.13 -28.50
C ALA A 87 -19.35 -22.86 -28.86
N ALA A 88 -19.53 -21.93 -27.91
CA ALA A 88 -20.17 -20.65 -28.18
C ALA A 88 -19.31 -19.75 -29.08
N ASN A 89 -17.99 -19.80 -28.94
CA ASN A 89 -17.07 -19.01 -29.76
C ASN A 89 -17.00 -19.54 -31.20
N GLU A 90 -16.94 -20.86 -31.38
CA GLU A 90 -16.98 -21.51 -32.68
C GLU A 90 -18.28 -21.22 -33.44
N LYS A 91 -19.42 -21.21 -32.76
CA LYS A 91 -20.70 -20.79 -33.37
C LYS A 91 -20.67 -19.33 -33.81
N ARG A 92 -19.98 -18.45 -33.07
CA ARG A 92 -19.83 -17.05 -33.42
C ARG A 92 -18.87 -16.82 -34.60
N THR A 93 -17.81 -17.62 -34.73
CA THR A 93 -16.90 -17.54 -35.89
C THR A 93 -17.59 -18.06 -37.14
N MET A 94 -18.22 -19.23 -37.07
CA MET A 94 -18.96 -19.81 -38.20
C MET A 94 -20.11 -18.91 -38.68
N ALA A 95 -20.82 -18.23 -37.76
CA ALA A 95 -21.86 -17.26 -38.13
C ALA A 95 -21.30 -15.97 -38.76
N LYS A 96 -20.07 -15.57 -38.42
CA LYS A 96 -19.40 -14.42 -39.05
C LYS A 96 -18.90 -14.77 -40.44
N ASP A 97 -18.36 -15.97 -40.62
CA ASP A 97 -17.86 -16.45 -41.91
C ASP A 97 -19.03 -16.67 -42.89
N ALA A 98 -20.13 -17.30 -42.44
CA ALA A 98 -21.34 -17.45 -43.25
C ALA A 98 -21.99 -16.11 -43.66
N LYS A 99 -21.87 -15.06 -42.82
CA LYS A 99 -22.36 -13.72 -43.16
C LYS A 99 -21.47 -13.02 -44.20
N LYS A 100 -20.15 -13.25 -44.13
CA LYS A 100 -19.17 -12.70 -45.08
C LYS A 100 -19.33 -13.32 -46.47
N ASP A 101 -19.65 -14.60 -46.54
CA ASP A 101 -19.90 -15.30 -47.82
C ASP A 101 -21.24 -14.91 -48.46
N ALA A 102 -22.21 -14.46 -47.66
CA ALA A 102 -23.51 -13.97 -48.16
C ALA A 102 -23.45 -12.51 -48.68
N GLU A 103 -22.50 -11.69 -48.22
CA GLU A 103 -22.28 -10.32 -48.70
C GLU A 103 -21.38 -10.24 -49.95
N ALA A 104 -20.78 -11.35 -50.38
CA ALA A 104 -19.88 -11.44 -51.53
C ALA A 104 -20.52 -12.00 -52.82
N LYS A 105 -21.85 -12.18 -52.83
CA LYS A 105 -22.67 -12.56 -53.99
C LYS A 105 -23.62 -11.43 -54.37
#